data_AF-A0AAV5X7H2-F1
#
_entry.id   AF-A0AAV5X7H2-F1
#
_cell.length_a   1.000
_cell.length_b   1.000
_cell.length_c   1.000
_cell.angle_alpha   90.00
_cell.angle_beta   90.00
_cell.angle_gamma   90.00
#
_symmetry.space_group_name_H-M   'P 1'
#
loop_
_entity.id
_entity.type
_entity.pdbx_description
1 polymer ?
#
loop_
_entity_poly.entity_id
_entity_poly.type
_entity_poly.pdbx_seq_one_letter_code
_entity_poly.pdbx_strand_id
1 'polypeptide(L)'
;MIGVGGCATFACQPVNVVVANKQEIRRLETTPRAVATTPSGRLDQVPTIVREHWVQSEDGAWYRVSPDQYQTAQIGRAMQTCR
;
A
#
# COMPACT_ATOMS: atom_id res chain seq x y z
N MET A 1 18.30 31.92 1.55
CA MET A 1 17.50 31.07 0.64
C MET A 1 18.03 29.65 0.71
N ILE A 2 17.38 28.75 1.47
CA ILE A 2 17.32 27.30 1.17
C ILE A 2 15.96 26.86 1.70
N GLY A 3 15.01 26.60 0.79
CA GLY A 3 13.68 26.11 1.13
C GLY A 3 13.77 24.66 1.58
N VAL A 4 13.40 24.38 2.82
CA VAL A 4 13.21 23.01 3.30
C VAL A 4 11.84 22.59 2.79
N GLY A 5 11.82 21.96 1.61
CA GLY A 5 10.63 21.36 1.04
C GLY A 5 10.00 20.46 2.09
N GLY A 6 8.72 20.73 2.39
CA GLY A 6 7.98 19.97 3.38
C GLY A 6 8.12 18.49 3.10
N CYS A 7 8.68 17.76 4.07
CA CYS A 7 8.42 16.34 4.15
C CYS A 7 6.90 16.22 4.18
N ALA A 8 6.31 15.70 3.10
CA ALA A 8 4.93 15.22 3.14
C ALA A 8 4.94 14.07 4.13
N THR A 9 4.81 14.40 5.41
CA THR A 9 4.48 13.42 6.43
C THR A 9 3.12 12.92 5.98
N PHE A 10 3.09 11.73 5.37
CA PHE A 10 1.88 10.94 5.30
C PHE A 10 1.53 10.59 6.74
N ALA A 11 1.00 11.58 7.46
CA ALA A 11 0.47 11.39 8.79
C ALA A 11 -0.73 10.49 8.56
N CYS A 12 -0.53 9.18 8.78
CA CYS A 12 -1.63 8.23 8.80
C CYS A 12 -2.71 8.84 9.68
N GLN A 13 -3.80 9.27 9.06
CA GLN A 13 -4.97 9.69 9.80
C GLN A 13 -5.73 8.39 10.09
N PRO A 14 -5.77 7.92 11.35
CA PRO A 14 -6.50 6.72 11.68
C PRO A 14 -8.00 6.98 11.44
N VAL A 15 -8.58 6.21 10.53
CA VAL A 15 -10.00 6.25 10.20
C VAL A 15 -10.62 4.93 10.62
N ASN A 16 -11.74 4.98 11.33
CA ASN A 16 -12.57 3.81 11.57
C ASN A 16 -13.47 3.59 10.36
N VAL A 17 -13.35 2.42 9.73
CA VAL A 17 -14.18 2.02 8.59
C VAL A 17 -14.91 0.72 8.94
N VAL A 18 -16.20 0.63 8.64
CA VAL A 18 -16.92 -0.64 8.66
C VAL A 18 -16.62 -1.36 7.35
N VAL A 19 -16.04 -2.55 7.44
CA VAL A 19 -15.60 -3.32 6.27
C VAL A 19 -16.83 -3.89 5.56
N ALA A 20 -17.15 -3.38 4.38
CA ALA A 20 -18.21 -3.93 3.53
C ALA A 20 -17.69 -5.06 2.63
N ASN A 21 -16.45 -4.96 2.16
CA ASN A 21 -15.85 -5.95 1.27
C ASN A 21 -14.32 -6.03 1.45
N LYS A 22 -13.72 -7.12 0.94
CA LYS A 22 -12.29 -7.40 1.01
C LYS A 22 -11.80 -7.92 -0.35
N GLN A 23 -10.68 -7.40 -0.84
CA GLN A 23 -10.09 -7.81 -2.10
C GLN A 23 -8.56 -7.95 -1.99
N GLU A 24 -8.02 -9.06 -2.49
CA GLU A 24 -6.57 -9.26 -2.71
C GLU A 24 -6.29 -9.08 -4.21
N ILE A 25 -5.37 -8.18 -4.55
CA ILE A 25 -4.90 -7.98 -5.92
C ILE A 25 -3.44 -8.39 -5.99
N ARG A 26 -3.11 -9.24 -6.96
CA ARG A 26 -1.72 -9.59 -7.28
C ARG A 26 -1.29 -8.79 -8.48
N ARG A 27 -0.43 -7.80 -8.27
CA ARG A 27 0.09 -6.94 -9.33
C ARG A 27 1.54 -7.31 -9.59
N LEU A 28 1.90 -7.51 -10.85
CA LEU A 28 3.29 -7.58 -11.26
C LEU A 28 3.84 -6.14 -11.28
N GLU A 29 4.79 -5.85 -10.40
CA GLU A 29 5.47 -4.57 -10.38
C GLU A 29 6.93 -4.76 -10.80
N THR A 30 7.35 -3.99 -11.79
CA THR A 30 8.75 -3.96 -12.23
C THR A 30 9.47 -2.89 -11.43
N THR A 31 9.78 -3.19 -10.16
CA THR A 31 10.53 -2.27 -9.32
C THR A 31 11.99 -2.24 -9.78
N PRO A 32 12.56 -1.09 -10.20
CA PRO A 32 13.98 -1.00 -10.48
C PRO A 32 14.75 -1.20 -9.17
N ARG A 33 15.35 -2.38 -8.97
CA ARG A 33 16.25 -2.57 -7.83
C ARG A 33 17.52 -1.80 -8.14
N ALA A 34 17.73 -0.68 -7.45
CA ALA A 34 18.96 0.11 -7.53
C ALA A 34 20.24 -0.61 -7.06
N VAL A 35 20.17 -1.92 -6.74
CA VAL A 35 21.20 -2.63 -5.96
C VAL A 35 22.09 -3.53 -6.81
N ALA A 36 21.78 -3.74 -8.08
CA ALA A 36 22.64 -4.50 -9.00
C ALA A 36 22.82 -3.71 -10.29
N THR A 37 23.89 -2.90 -10.34
CA THR A 37 24.47 -2.49 -11.61
C THR A 37 25.15 -3.71 -12.23
N THR A 38 24.78 -4.04 -13.46
CA THR A 38 25.62 -4.90 -14.31
C THR A 38 27.05 -4.31 -14.38
N PRO A 39 28.07 -5.07 -14.81
CA PRO A 39 29.42 -4.51 -15.03
C PRO A 39 29.45 -3.29 -15.97
N SER A 40 28.39 -3.09 -16.76
CA SER A 40 28.14 -1.97 -17.66
C SER A 40 27.31 -0.82 -17.07
N GLY A 41 26.96 -0.85 -15.77
CA GLY A 41 26.23 0.21 -15.09
C GLY A 41 24.73 0.25 -15.39
N ARG A 42 24.15 -0.82 -15.97
CA ARG A 42 22.72 -0.88 -16.29
C ARG A 42 21.93 -1.40 -15.09
N LEU A 43 20.81 -0.75 -14.78
CA LEU A 43 19.88 -1.19 -13.73
C LEU A 43 19.19 -2.47 -14.16
N ASP A 44 19.33 -3.53 -13.36
CA ASP A 44 18.57 -4.76 -13.54
C ASP A 44 17.13 -4.59 -13.03
N GLN A 45 16.16 -4.80 -13.93
CA GLN A 45 14.74 -4.76 -13.62
C GLN A 45 14.25 -6.18 -13.32
N VAL A 46 14.14 -6.53 -12.05
CA VAL A 46 13.62 -7.84 -11.64
C VAL A 46 12.11 -7.72 -11.43
N PRO A 47 11.27 -8.44 -12.22
CA PRO A 47 9.83 -8.43 -12.01
C PRO A 47 9.49 -9.01 -10.64
N THR A 48 8.77 -8.25 -9.81
CA THR A 48 8.33 -8.68 -8.47
C THR A 48 6.81 -8.72 -8.41
N ILE A 49 6.24 -9.82 -7.93
CA ILE A 49 4.80 -9.90 -7.68
C ILE A 49 4.51 -9.24 -6.34
N VAL A 50 3.78 -8.12 -6.36
CA VAL A 50 3.31 -7.42 -5.17
C VAL A 50 1.88 -7.84 -4.87
N ARG A 51 1.62 -8.22 -3.62
CA ARG A 51 0.25 -8.47 -3.13
C ARG A 51 -0.27 -7.22 -2.47
N GLU A 52 -1.33 -6.66 -3.03
CA GLU A 52 -2.04 -5.53 -2.45
C GLU A 52 -3.32 -6.02 -1.81
N HIS A 53 -3.53 -5.61 -0.56
CA HIS A 53 -4.71 -5.97 0.20
C HIS A 53 -5.58 -4.73 0.36
N TRP A 54 -6.85 -4.85 0.00
CA TRP A 54 -7.79 -3.75 -0.04
C TRP A 54 -9.05 -4.11 0.75
N VAL A 55 -9.55 -3.15 1.50
CA VAL A 55 -10.86 -3.24 2.17
C VAL A 55 -11.76 -2.13 1.64
N GLN A 56 -13.03 -2.43 1.45
CA GLN A 56 -14.04 -1.46 1.07
C GLN A 56 -14.82 -1.05 2.32
N SER A 57 -15.06 0.25 2.53
CA SER A 57 -16.00 0.72 3.54
C SER A 57 -17.46 0.55 3.09
N GLU A 58 -18.42 0.67 4.02
CA GLU A 58 -19.85 0.75 3.69
C GLU A 58 -20.19 1.91 2.75
N ASP A 59 -19.44 3.01 2.82
CA ASP A 59 -19.57 4.14 1.89
C ASP A 59 -19.03 3.84 0.47
N GLY A 60 -18.48 2.65 0.25
CA GLY A 60 -17.96 2.19 -1.03
C GLY A 60 -16.51 2.59 -1.31
N ALA A 61 -15.84 3.29 -0.38
CA ALA A 61 -14.45 3.72 -0.54
C ALA A 61 -13.47 2.56 -0.31
N TRP A 62 -12.42 2.48 -1.13
CA TRP A 62 -11.39 1.45 -1.03
C TRP A 62 -10.16 1.96 -0.28
N TYR A 63 -9.71 1.19 0.70
CA TYR A 63 -8.55 1.48 1.53
C TYR A 63 -7.52 0.37 1.37
N ARG A 64 -6.29 0.76 1.00
CA ARG A 64 -5.16 -0.18 0.99
C ARG A 64 -4.72 -0.43 2.41
N VAL A 65 -4.64 -1.70 2.78
CA VAL A 65 -4.27 -2.13 4.13
C VAL A 65 -3.05 -3.05 4.09
N SER A 66 -2.36 -3.14 5.23
CA SER A 66 -1.33 -4.15 5.43
C SER A 66 -1.93 -5.56 5.44
N PRO A 67 -1.14 -6.61 5.13
CA PRO A 67 -1.59 -8.00 5.19
C PRO A 67 -2.20 -8.38 6.55
N ASP A 68 -1.60 -7.95 7.67
CA ASP A 68 -2.09 -8.23 9.02
C ASP A 68 -3.49 -7.64 9.26
N GLN A 69 -3.65 -6.34 8.96
CA GLN A 69 -4.96 -5.68 9.00
C GLN A 69 -5.98 -6.40 8.13
N TYR A 70 -5.62 -6.78 6.90
CA TYR A 70 -6.50 -7.53 6.01
C TYR A 70 -6.90 -8.89 6.59
N GLN A 71 -6.00 -9.61 7.27
CA GLN A 71 -6.35 -10.88 7.90
C GLN A 71 -7.32 -10.68 9.07
N THR A 72 -7.15 -9.63 9.86
CA THR A 72 -8.04 -9.30 10.99
C THR A 72 -9.36 -8.64 10.58
N ALA A 73 -9.43 -8.04 9.38
CA ALA A 73 -10.61 -7.38 8.86
C ALA A 73 -11.77 -8.38 8.70
N GLN A 74 -12.89 -8.12 9.39
CA GLN A 74 -14.12 -8.90 9.26
C GLN A 74 -15.19 -8.06 8.58
N ILE A 75 -15.86 -8.63 7.57
CA ILE A 75 -16.97 -7.95 6.89
C ILE A 75 -18.08 -7.69 7.93
N GLY A 76 -18.62 -6.48 7.92
CA GLY A 76 -19.61 -5.98 8.88
C GLY A 76 -19.04 -5.52 10.22
N ARG A 77 -17.71 -5.52 10.40
CA ARG A 77 -17.06 -4.96 11.61
C ARG A 77 -16.26 -3.71 11.31
N ALA A 78 -16.23 -2.83 12.30
CA ALA A 78 -15.36 -1.66 12.28
C ALA A 78 -13.89 -2.08 12.43
N MET A 79 -13.03 -1.43 11.65
CA MET A 79 -11.58 -1.59 11.67
C MET A 79 -10.93 -0.22 11.55
N GLN A 80 -9.83 0.00 12.28
CA GLN A 80 -8.98 1.17 12.04
C GLN A 80 -8.07 0.93 10.85
N THR A 81 -8.06 1.87 9.91
CA THR A 81 -7.12 1.92 8.79
C THR A 81 -6.49 3.30 8.70
N CYS A 82 -5.36 3.40 8.02
CA CYS A 82 -4.78 4.67 7.62
C CYS A 82 -5.42 5.15 6.31
N ARG A 83 -5.64 6.45 6.20
CA ARG A 83 -5.88 7.15 4.92
C ARG A 83 -4.71 8.06 4.60
#